data_AF-A0A2W2DHX9-F1
#
_entry.id   AF-A0A2W2DHX9-F1
#
_cell.length_a   1.000
_cell.length_b   1.000
_cell.length_c   1.000
_cell.angle_alpha   90.00
_cell.angle_beta   90.00
_cell.angle_gamma   90.00
#
_symmetry.space_group_name_H-M   'P 1'
#
loop_
_entity.id
_entity.type
_entity.pdbx_description
1 polymer ?
#
loop_
_entity_poly.entity_id
_entity_poly.type
_entity_poly.pdbx_seq_one_letter_code
_entity_poly.pdbx_strand_id
1 'polypeptide(L)'
;MTETANARKIAFATFVRRALDEARATRAWSGTEVSRRTGVSRQTINRWVRGDWASDPEAERVVAFCEGLGLNPALAFAALRWDRTAAPRNAPA
;
A
#
# COMPACT_ATOMS: atom_id res chain seq x y z
N MET A 1 -15.21 -17.40 -0.49
CA MET A 1 -13.83 -16.92 -0.29
C MET A 1 -13.52 -15.60 -1.02
N THR A 2 -14.36 -15.13 -1.96
CA THR A 2 -14.20 -13.85 -2.67
C THR A 2 -14.56 -12.62 -1.84
N GLU A 3 -15.48 -12.74 -0.89
CA GLU A 3 -15.94 -11.62 -0.06
C GLU A 3 -14.86 -11.08 0.89
N THR A 4 -14.05 -11.96 1.48
CA THR A 4 -12.91 -11.57 2.32
C THR A 4 -11.79 -10.92 1.51
N ALA A 5 -11.55 -11.38 0.28
CA ALA A 5 -10.58 -10.77 -0.64
C ALA A 5 -11.02 -9.37 -1.10
N ASN A 6 -12.30 -9.20 -1.43
CA ASN A 6 -12.86 -7.90 -1.78
C ASN A 6 -12.83 -6.92 -0.59
N ALA A 7 -13.15 -7.39 0.62
CA ALA A 7 -13.06 -6.57 1.83
C ALA A 7 -11.61 -6.09 2.10
N ARG A 8 -10.60 -6.97 1.92
CA ARG A 8 -9.17 -6.59 2.02
C ARG A 8 -8.79 -5.53 0.99
N LYS A 9 -9.22 -5.71 -0.26
CA LYS A 9 -8.96 -4.75 -1.34
C LYS A 9 -9.56 -3.38 -1.04
N ILE A 10 -10.80 -3.33 -0.56
CA ILE A 10 -11.48 -2.08 -0.18
C ILE A 10 -10.77 -1.41 1.01
N ALA A 11 -10.42 -2.17 2.05
CA ALA A 11 -9.73 -1.64 3.22
C ALA A 11 -8.37 -1.02 2.85
N PHE A 12 -7.57 -1.73 2.06
CA PHE A 12 -6.28 -1.24 1.61
C PHE A 12 -6.41 -0.04 0.66
N ALA A 13 -7.35 -0.07 -0.30
CA ALA A 13 -7.63 1.07 -1.17
C ALA A 13 -8.04 2.33 -0.39
N THR A 14 -8.82 2.15 0.70
CA THR A 14 -9.22 3.24 1.60
C THR A 14 -8.02 3.79 2.36
N PHE A 15 -7.14 2.93 2.87
CA PHE A 15 -5.89 3.33 3.52
C PHE A 15 -5.01 4.17 2.59
N VAL A 16 -4.75 3.68 1.37
CA VAL A 16 -3.88 4.39 0.40
C VAL A 16 -4.47 5.75 0.03
N ARG A 17 -5.79 5.83 -0.20
CA ARG A 17 -6.46 7.10 -0.51
C ARG A 17 -6.35 8.11 0.62
N ARG A 18 -6.60 7.69 1.87
CA ARG A 18 -6.41 8.56 3.04
C ARG A 18 -4.97 9.05 3.18
N ALA A 19 -3.99 8.17 2.98
CA ALA A 19 -2.57 8.54 3.02
C ALA A 19 -2.22 9.59 1.95
N LEU A 20 -2.76 9.46 0.74
CA LEU A 20 -2.57 10.45 -0.34
C LEU A 20 -3.26 11.78 -0.03
N ASP A 21 -4.49 11.73 0.49
CA ASP A 21 -5.25 12.93 0.87
C ASP A 21 -4.54 13.69 1.99
N GLU A 22 -4.00 12.98 2.99
CA GLU A 22 -3.20 13.56 4.08
C GLU A 22 -1.89 14.17 3.55
N ALA A 23 -1.15 13.46 2.69
CA ALA A 23 0.07 13.99 2.09
C ALA A 23 -0.21 15.26 1.25
N ARG A 24 -1.34 15.30 0.56
CA ARG A 24 -1.80 16.47 -0.19
C ARG A 24 -2.19 17.61 0.74
N ALA A 25 -2.95 17.34 1.80
CA ALA A 25 -3.44 18.37 2.71
C ALA A 25 -2.34 18.98 3.59
N THR A 26 -1.41 18.15 4.08
CA THR A 26 -0.39 18.57 5.06
C THR A 26 0.91 19.04 4.39
N ARG A 27 1.28 18.47 3.25
CA ARG A 27 2.58 18.73 2.59
C ARG A 27 2.46 19.25 1.16
N ALA A 28 1.23 19.45 0.65
CA ALA A 28 0.96 19.81 -0.74
C ALA A 28 1.60 18.85 -1.77
N TRP A 29 1.81 17.59 -1.40
CA TRP A 29 2.45 16.61 -2.28
C TRP A 29 1.50 16.18 -3.40
N SER A 30 1.99 16.28 -4.64
CA SER A 30 1.32 15.73 -5.82
C SER A 30 1.59 14.23 -5.93
N GLY A 31 0.81 13.51 -6.74
CA GLY A 31 1.06 12.08 -6.99
C GLY A 31 2.45 11.80 -7.58
N THR A 32 3.03 12.74 -8.34
CA THR A 32 4.42 12.63 -8.83
C THR A 32 5.41 12.75 -7.68
N GLU A 33 5.18 13.69 -6.75
CA GLU A 33 6.05 13.87 -5.59
C GLU A 33 5.99 12.67 -4.65
N VAL A 34 4.80 12.11 -4.41
CA VAL A 34 4.65 10.86 -3.64
C VAL A 34 5.40 9.72 -4.31
N SER A 35 5.30 9.58 -5.63
CA SER A 35 6.02 8.53 -6.37
C SER A 35 7.54 8.67 -6.24
N ARG A 36 8.05 9.91 -6.33
CA ARG A 36 9.47 10.21 -6.16
C ARG A 36 9.97 9.92 -4.75
N ARG A 37 9.17 10.24 -3.73
CA ARG A 37 9.50 10.06 -2.30
C ARG A 37 9.46 8.60 -1.86
N THR A 38 8.50 7.84 -2.37
CA THR A 38 8.24 6.46 -1.95
C THR A 38 8.95 5.43 -2.83
N GLY A 39 9.44 5.82 -4.00
CA GLY A 39 9.95 4.89 -5.01
C GLY A 39 8.86 4.04 -5.69
N VAL A 40 7.59 4.18 -5.29
CA VAL A 40 6.48 3.44 -5.87
C VAL A 40 5.90 4.22 -7.04
N SER A 41 5.77 3.59 -8.20
CA SER A 41 5.24 4.26 -9.39
C SER A 41 3.79 4.73 -9.18
N ARG A 42 3.42 5.86 -9.81
CA ARG A 42 2.03 6.36 -9.81
C ARG A 42 1.03 5.32 -10.31
N GLN A 43 1.44 4.48 -11.27
CA GLN A 43 0.59 3.42 -11.80
C GLN A 43 0.27 2.38 -10.73
N THR A 44 1.28 1.94 -9.96
CA THR A 44 1.09 1.01 -8.85
C THR A 44 0.19 1.60 -7.77
N ILE A 45 0.43 2.85 -7.37
CA ILE A 45 -0.40 3.55 -6.38
C ILE A 45 -1.86 3.66 -6.85
N ASN A 46 -2.09 4.07 -8.11
CA ASN A 46 -3.43 4.16 -8.68
C ASN A 46 -4.13 2.80 -8.72
N ARG A 47 -3.40 1.71 -8.99
CA ARG A 47 -3.94 0.35 -8.95
C ARG A 47 -4.39 -0.02 -7.54
N TRP A 48 -3.61 0.32 -6.52
CA TRP A 48 -4.00 0.09 -5.12
C TRP A 48 -5.26 0.86 -4.74
N VAL A 49 -5.36 2.14 -5.11
CA VAL A 49 -6.55 2.98 -4.85
C VAL A 49 -7.82 2.41 -5.50
N ARG A 50 -7.69 1.78 -6.66
CA ARG A 50 -8.82 1.13 -7.35
C ARG A 50 -9.20 -0.23 -6.77
N GLY A 51 -8.33 -0.85 -5.97
CA GLY A 51 -8.51 -2.24 -5.54
C GLY A 51 -8.40 -3.26 -6.69
N ASP A 52 -7.99 -2.81 -7.88
CA ASP A 52 -7.98 -3.57 -9.12
C ASP A 52 -6.60 -4.19 -9.38
N TRP A 53 -6.17 -5.03 -8.44
CA TRP A 53 -4.91 -5.77 -8.54
C TRP A 53 -5.17 -7.27 -8.61
N ALA A 54 -4.55 -7.91 -9.60
CA ALA A 54 -4.64 -9.34 -9.86
C ALA A 54 -3.83 -10.16 -8.84
N SER A 55 -2.70 -9.62 -8.39
CA SER A 55 -1.81 -10.22 -7.39
C SER A 55 -1.64 -9.29 -6.20
N ASP A 56 -1.43 -9.87 -5.02
CA ASP A 56 -1.10 -9.16 -3.78
C ASP A 56 0.00 -8.10 -3.98
N PRO A 57 -0.11 -6.90 -3.35
CA PRO A 57 0.96 -5.92 -3.39
C PRO A 57 2.26 -6.53 -2.88
N GLU A 58 3.38 -6.03 -3.37
CA GLU A 58 4.67 -6.44 -2.85
C GLU A 58 4.88 -5.79 -1.47
N ALA A 59 5.19 -6.60 -0.44
CA ALA A 59 5.35 -6.11 0.93
C ALA A 59 6.42 -5.01 1.02
N GLU A 60 7.53 -5.15 0.29
CA GLU A 60 8.59 -4.14 0.19
C GLU A 60 8.06 -2.80 -0.34
N ARG A 61 7.20 -2.83 -1.37
CA ARG A 61 6.59 -1.61 -1.91
C ARG A 61 5.60 -0.97 -0.94
N VAL A 62 4.87 -1.78 -0.17
CA VAL A 62 3.95 -1.29 0.87
C VAL A 62 4.75 -0.60 1.99
N VAL A 63 5.88 -1.19 2.39
CA VAL A 63 6.80 -0.59 3.37
C VAL A 63 7.37 0.72 2.83
N ALA A 64 7.96 0.72 1.64
CA ALA A 64 8.53 1.92 1.02
C ALA A 64 7.51 3.05 0.83
N PHE A 65 6.26 2.71 0.49
CA PHE A 65 5.16 3.66 0.44
C PHE A 65 4.87 4.29 1.81
N CYS A 66 4.79 3.48 2.86
CA CYS A 66 4.52 3.98 4.20
C CYS A 66 5.69 4.83 4.71
N GLU A 67 6.93 4.35 4.59
CA GLU A 67 8.13 5.07 5.04
C GLU A 67 8.33 6.38 4.29
N GLY A 68 8.13 6.40 2.96
CA GLY A 68 8.24 7.64 2.17
C GLY A 68 7.19 8.69 2.52
N LEU A 69 6.08 8.30 3.15
CA LEU A 69 5.06 9.20 3.69
C LEU A 69 5.25 9.50 5.19
N GLY A 70 6.09 8.73 5.89
CA GLY A 70 6.24 8.79 7.36
C GLY A 70 5.11 8.08 8.12
N LEU A 71 4.45 7.11 7.48
CA LEU A 71 3.39 6.29 8.04
C LEU A 71 3.95 4.97 8.59
N ASN A 72 3.25 4.36 9.55
CA ASN A 72 3.61 3.05 10.07
C ASN A 72 3.14 1.91 9.13
N PRO A 73 4.04 1.08 8.56
CA PRO A 73 3.67 -0.04 7.68
C PRO A 73 2.71 -1.05 8.32
N ALA A 74 2.69 -1.16 9.65
CA ALA A 74 1.78 -2.05 10.37
C ALA A 74 0.30 -1.74 10.09
N LEU A 75 -0.05 -0.46 9.86
CA LEU A 75 -1.42 -0.06 9.54
C LEU A 75 -1.85 -0.55 8.15
N ALA A 76 -0.93 -0.52 7.18
CA ALA A 76 -1.15 -1.04 5.85
C ALA A 76 -1.34 -2.56 5.87
N PHE A 77 -0.50 -3.28 6.63
CA PHE A 77 -0.60 -4.73 6.77
C PHE A 77 -1.88 -5.15 7.52
N ALA A 78 -2.30 -4.39 8.53
CA ALA A 78 -3.59 -4.61 9.19
C ALA A 78 -4.76 -4.46 8.21
N ALA A 79 -4.74 -3.45 7.34
CA ALA A 79 -5.75 -3.27 6.29
C ALA A 79 -5.76 -4.43 5.28
N LEU A 80 -4.58 -4.97 4.97
CA LEU A 80 -4.42 -6.14 4.11
C LEU A 80 -4.76 -7.47 4.82
N ARG A 81 -4.96 -7.45 6.15
CA ARG A 81 -5.05 -8.64 7.01
C ARG A 81 -3.87 -9.60 6.79
N TRP A 82 -2.68 -9.05 6.56
CA TRP A 82 -1.45 -9.82 6.56
C TRP A 82 -0.96 -9.92 8.00
N ASP A 83 -1.27 -11.04 8.65
CA ASP A 83 -0.64 -11.39 9.91
C ASP A 83 0.87 -11.46 9.69
N ARG A 84 1.66 -10.85 10.58
CA ARG A 84 3.12 -10.69 10.50
C ARG A 84 3.92 -12.01 10.42
N THR A 85 3.26 -13.16 10.36
CA THR A 85 3.85 -14.50 10.30
C THR A 85 4.20 -14.95 8.89
N ALA A 86 3.84 -14.20 7.84
CA ALA A 86 4.25 -14.49 6.47
C ALA A 86 5.51 -13.70 6.09
N ALA A 87 6.65 -14.05 6.69
CA ALA A 87 7.93 -13.82 6.04
C ALA A 87 7.91 -14.56 4.68
N PRO A 88 8.43 -13.97 3.58
CA PRO A 88 8.54 -14.71 2.33
C PRO A 88 9.51 -15.87 2.56
N ARG A 89 8.97 -17.09 2.63
CA ARG A 89 9.76 -18.32 2.59
C ARG A 89 10.19 -18.53 1.14
N ASN A 90 11.19 -17.77 0.71
CA ASN A 90 12.00 -18.07 -0.47
C ASN A 90 13.46 -17.74 -0.13
N ALA A 91 14.08 -18.62 0.66
CA ALA A 91 15.52 -18.82 0.60
C ALA A 91 15.79 -19.80 -0.56
N PRO A 92 16.59 -19.44 -1.58
CA PRO A 92 16.98 -20.39 -2.60
C PRO A 92 17.88 -21.48 -1.98
N ALA A 93 17.68 -22.72 -2.45
CA ALA A 93 18.50 -23.89 -2.16
C ALA A 93 19.89 -23.80 -2.81
#